data_AF-A0A528I1P0-F1
#
_entry.id   AF-A0A528I1P0-F1
#
_cell.length_a   1.000
_cell.length_b   1.000
_cell.length_c   1.000
_cell.angle_alpha   90.00
_cell.angle_beta   90.00
_cell.angle_gamma   90.00
#
_symmetry.space_group_name_H-M   'P 1'
#
loop_
_entity.id
_entity.type
_entity.pdbx_description
1 polymer ?
#
loop_
_entity_poly.entity_id
_entity_poly.type
_entity_poly.pdbx_seq_one_letter_code
_entity_poly.pdbx_strand_id
1 'polypeptide(L)' 'MASKIAHFPTVRDLSGFDFSAQPSLDPGQIRDLAVCRWIAHGDTLLLLGPPGVG' A
#
# COMPACT_ATOMS: atom_id res chain seq x y z
N MET A 1 -7.03 8.21 15.19
CA MET A 1 -8.31 8.92 14.93
C MET A 1 -8.54 9.32 13.46
N ALA A 2 -7.67 8.99 12.50
CA ALA A 2 -7.89 9.34 11.07
C ALA A 2 -8.81 8.37 10.30
N SER A 3 -8.82 7.08 10.65
CA SER A 3 -9.59 6.05 9.91
C SER A 3 -11.11 6.27 9.89
N LYS A 4 -11.65 7.03 10.84
CA LYS A 4 -13.09 7.35 10.91
C LYS A 4 -13.53 8.40 9.87
N ILE A 5 -12.61 9.19 9.33
CA ILE A 5 -12.90 10.23 8.32
C ILE A 5 -12.88 9.63 6.91
N ALA A 6 -12.02 8.64 6.67
CA ALA A 6 -11.86 8.02 5.35
C ALA A 6 -12.82 6.85 5.07
N HIS A 7 -13.64 6.44 6.06
CA HIS A 7 -14.65 5.38 5.92
C HIS A 7 -14.11 4.04 5.37
N PHE A 8 -12.85 3.69 5.68
CA PHE A 8 -12.31 2.40 5.29
C PHE A 8 -13.09 1.24 5.94
N PRO A 9 -13.43 0.17 5.19
CA PRO A 9 -14.24 -0.93 5.70
C PRO A 9 -13.51 -1.81 6.72
N THR A 10 -12.17 -1.83 6.67
CA THR A 10 -11.31 -2.59 7.58
C THR A 10 -10.02 -1.81 7.84
N VAL A 11 -9.34 -2.14 8.95
CA VAL A 11 -7.99 -1.65 9.23
C VAL A 11 -6.99 -2.64 8.63
N ARG A 12 -6.15 -2.16 7.72
CA ARG A 12 -5.04 -2.89 7.09
C ARG A 12 -3.81 -2.00 7.13
N ASP A 13 -2.69 -2.56 7.57
CA ASP A 13 -1.39 -1.91 7.58
C ASP A 13 -0.33 -2.83 6.92
N LEU A 14 0.85 -2.27 6.64
CA LEU A 14 1.94 -3.01 6.01
C LEU A 14 2.61 -4.04 6.93
N SER A 15 2.42 -3.95 8.24
CA SER A 15 3.00 -4.93 9.18
C SER A 15 2.27 -6.28 9.13
N GLY A 16 0.99 -6.26 8.79
CA GLY A 16 0.18 -7.46 8.54
C GLY A 16 0.26 -8.02 7.13
N PHE A 17 1.06 -7.44 6.23
CA PHE A 17 1.18 -7.90 4.84
C PHE A 17 2.27 -8.98 4.71
N ASP A 18 1.87 -10.17 4.23
CA ASP A 18 2.80 -11.27 3.96
C ASP A 18 3.42 -11.15 2.55
N PHE A 19 4.62 -10.58 2.48
CA PHE A 19 5.37 -10.46 1.23
C PHE A 19 5.80 -11.82 0.64
N SER A 20 5.82 -12.90 1.42
CA SER A 20 6.11 -14.23 0.88
C SER A 20 4.95 -14.81 0.08
N ALA A 21 3.71 -14.40 0.40
CA ALA A 21 2.51 -14.74 -0.36
C ALA A 21 2.41 -13.97 -1.68
N GLN A 22 3.10 -12.84 -1.81
CA GLN A 22 3.20 -12.05 -3.03
C GLN A 22 4.66 -11.77 -3.43
N PRO A 23 5.39 -12.76 -3.97
CA PRO A 23 6.81 -12.66 -4.24
C PRO A 23 7.15 -11.73 -5.41
N SER A 24 6.16 -11.27 -6.19
CA SER A 24 6.38 -10.31 -7.29
C SER A 24 6.59 -8.87 -6.80
N LEU A 25 6.25 -8.58 -5.54
CA LEU A 25 6.42 -7.26 -4.95
C LEU A 25 7.76 -7.17 -4.23
N ASP A 26 8.51 -6.10 -4.50
CA ASP A 26 9.68 -5.73 -3.70
C ASP A 26 9.24 -5.03 -2.39
N PRO A 27 9.50 -5.61 -1.21
CA PRO A 27 9.18 -4.97 0.06
C PRO A 27 9.91 -3.63 0.27
N GLY A 28 11.08 -3.44 -0.33
CA GLY A 28 11.82 -2.17 -0.31
C GLY A 28 11.04 -1.07 -1.01
N GLN A 29 10.67 -1.30 -2.26
CA GLN A 29 9.83 -0.39 -3.04
C GLN A 29 8.51 -0.03 -2.32
N ILE A 30 7.82 -1.00 -1.72
CA ILE A 30 6.57 -0.72 -0.99
C ILE A 30 6.81 0.17 0.24
N ARG A 31 7.90 -0.05 0.98
CA ARG A 31 8.27 0.81 2.13
C ARG A 31 8.60 2.23 1.69
N ASP A 32 9.27 2.41 0.54
CA ASP A 32 9.58 3.73 0.00
C ASP A 32 8.30 4.48 -0.41
N LEU A 33 7.36 3.80 -1.07
CA LEU A 33 6.05 4.35 -1.42
C LEU A 33 5.23 4.74 -0.19
N ALA A 34 5.38 4.00 0.92
CA ALA A 34 4.70 4.28 2.18
C ALA A 34 5.13 5.59 2.86
N VAL A 35 6.27 6.16 2.47
CA VAL A 35 6.71 7.49 2.93
C VAL A 35 5.90 8.61 2.25
N CYS A 36 5.10 8.30 1.23
CA CYS A 36 4.15 9.22 0.59
C CYS A 36 4.78 10.47 -0.05
N ARG A 37 6.08 10.44 -0.40
CA ARG A 37 6.77 11.56 -1.08
C ARG A 37 6.10 11.94 -2.40
N TRP A 38 5.58 10.94 -3.11
CA TRP A 38 4.84 11.09 -4.36
C TRP A 38 3.61 12.02 -4.23
N ILE A 39 3.00 12.11 -3.05
CA ILE A 39 1.88 13.04 -2.79
C ILE A 39 2.36 14.48 -2.91
N ALA A 40 3.49 14.81 -2.29
CA ALA A 40 4.04 16.17 -2.31
C ALA A 40 4.55 16.57 -3.71
N HIS A 41 4.97 15.58 -4.51
CA HIS A 41 5.44 15.79 -5.88
C HIS A 41 4.29 15.88 -6.89
N GLY A 42 3.07 15.46 -6.53
CA GLY A 42 1.95 15.38 -7.46
C GLY A 42 2.04 14.19 -8.43
N ASP A 43 2.79 13.15 -8.06
CA ASP A 43 2.96 11.94 -8.86
C ASP A 43 1.76 10.98 -8.66
N THR A 44 1.44 10.20 -9.70
CA THR A 44 0.39 9.19 -9.63
C THR A 44 0.97 7.82 -9.26
N LEU A 45 0.38 7.15 -8.25
CA LEU A 45 0.69 5.77 -7.90
C LEU A 45 -0.35 4.81 -8.50
N LEU A 46 0.12 3.81 -9.25
CA LEU A 46 -0.70 2.73 -9.80
C LEU A 46 -0.22 1.38 -9.24
N LEU A 47 -1.15 0.59 -8.70
CA LEU A 47 -0.92 -0.78 -8.27
C LEU A 47 -1.70 -1.72 -9.21
N LEU A 48 -0.99 -2.56 -9.96
CA LEU A 48 -1.56 -3.39 -11.01
C LEU A 48 -1.32 -4.87 -10.73
N GLY A 49 -2.37 -5.68 -10.89
CA GLY A 49 -2.29 -7.13 -10.78
C GLY A 49 -3.66 -7.79 -10.91
N PRO A 50 -3.69 -9.13 -11.00
CA PRO A 50 -4.93 -9.90 -10.97
C PRO A 50 -5.73 -9.68 -9.68
N PRO A 51 -7.03 -10.01 -9.65
CA PRO A 51 -7.81 -9.93 -8.41
C PRO A 51 -7.21 -10.80 -7.29
N GLY A 52 -7.14 -10.25 -6.07
CA GLY A 52 -6.73 -11.00 -4.87
C GLY A 52 -5.21 -11.08 -4.61
N VAL A 53 -4.39 -10.32 -5.34
CA VAL A 53 -2.91 -10.32 -5.19
C VAL A 53 -2.38 -9.31 -4.17
N GLY A 54 -3.26 -8.50 -3.58
CA GLY A 54 -3.01 -7.54 -2.51
C GLY A 54 -4.27 -7.31 -1.70
#